data_AF-A0A351CD36-F1
#
_entry.id   AF-A0A351CD36-F1
#
_cell.length_a   1.000
_cell.length_b   1.000
_cell.length_c   1.000
_cell.angle_alpha   90.00
_cell.angle_beta   90.00
_cell.angle_gamma   90.00
#
_symmetry.space_group_name_H-M   'P 1'
#
loop_
_entity.id
_entity.type
_entity.pdbx_description
1 polymer ?
#
loop_
_entity_poly.entity_id
_entity_poly.type
_entity_poly.pdbx_seq_one_letter_code
_entity_poly.pdbx_strand_id
1 'polypeptide(L)'
;MKNDLKHKLYMGFCGFMMRIPPLLSGKGARKVEKNAKANADSLSKEERKVHHFIVMKMAVVKDPITEELIASELRIPTDQVNKIINKLENLKTFIYRSDGKGINWAYPLSLENTGFRMTASSGEQFFAA
;
A
#
# COMPACT_ATOMS: atom_id res chain seq x y z
N MET A 1 6.96 -19.13 25.33
CA MET A 1 5.59 -18.58 25.29
C MET A 1 5.15 -18.49 23.83
N LYS A 2 4.13 -19.26 23.43
CA LYS A 2 3.49 -19.10 22.12
C LYS A 2 2.64 -17.83 22.20
N ASN A 3 3.09 -16.74 21.57
CA ASN A 3 2.24 -15.57 21.37
C ASN A 3 1.18 -15.94 20.33
N ASP A 4 0.09 -16.55 20.80
CA ASP A 4 -1.13 -16.78 20.02
C ASP A 4 -1.88 -15.43 19.93
N LEU A 5 -1.26 -14.45 19.26
CA LEU A 5 -1.89 -13.19 18.85
C LEU A 5 -2.85 -13.50 17.70
N LYS A 6 -3.91 -14.28 17.97
CA LYS A 6 -5.09 -14.31 17.12
C LYS A 6 -5.71 -12.93 17.23
N HIS A 7 -5.36 -12.04 16.30
CA HIS A 7 -6.03 -10.76 16.11
C HIS A 7 -7.54 -11.02 16.12
N LYS A 8 -8.21 -10.66 17.22
CA LYS A 8 -9.65 -10.90 17.39
C LYS A 8 -10.35 -9.87 16.50
N LEU A 9 -10.84 -10.31 15.35
CA LEU A 9 -11.55 -9.46 14.40
C LEU A 9 -12.97 -9.23 14.90
N TYR A 10 -13.41 -7.97 14.96
CA TYR A 10 -14.74 -7.56 15.40
C TYR A 10 -15.50 -6.91 14.23
N MET A 11 -16.81 -7.08 14.20
CA MET A 11 -17.73 -6.46 13.25
C MET A 11 -18.75 -5.62 14.02
N GLY A 12 -18.95 -4.38 13.56
CA GLY A 12 -20.01 -3.52 14.06
C GLY A 12 -21.37 -3.93 13.49
N PHE A 13 -22.37 -4.09 14.36
CA PHE A 13 -23.77 -4.25 13.97
C PHE A 13 -24.64 -3.38 14.89
N CYS A 14 -25.32 -2.38 14.32
CA CYS A 14 -26.18 -1.43 15.04
C CYS A 14 -25.56 -0.85 16.34
N GLY A 15 -24.30 -0.41 16.27
CA GLY A 15 -23.59 0.18 17.42
C GLY A 15 -22.93 -0.82 18.37
N PHE A 16 -23.09 -2.13 18.17
CA PHE A 16 -22.44 -3.18 18.95
C PHE A 16 -21.25 -3.78 18.21
N MET A 17 -20.12 -4.00 18.90
CA MET A 17 -19.01 -4.80 18.37
C MET A 17 -19.23 -6.27 18.71
N MET A 18 -19.48 -7.09 17.69
CA MET A 18 -19.53 -8.55 17.84
C MET A 18 -18.26 -9.19 17.30
N ARG A 19 -17.80 -10.26 17.94
CA ARG A 19 -16.67 -11.04 17.43
C ARG A 19 -17.05 -11.70 16.12
N ILE A 20 -16.22 -11.56 15.09
CA ILE A 20 -16.47 -12.16 13.78
C ILE A 20 -16.34 -13.68 13.89
N PRO A 21 -17.37 -14.44 13.52
CA PRO A 21 -17.28 -15.90 13.38
C PRO A 21 -16.13 -16.28 12.42
N PRO A 22 -15.33 -17.32 12.73
CA PRO A 22 -14.20 -17.73 11.88
C PRO A 22 -14.57 -17.94 10.40
N LEU A 23 -15.76 -18.49 10.14
CA LEU A 23 -16.29 -18.69 8.78
C LEU A 23 -16.45 -17.37 8.00
N LEU A 24 -16.88 -16.29 8.68
CA LEU A 24 -17.03 -14.97 8.07
C LEU A 24 -15.68 -14.25 7.92
N SER A 25 -14.73 -14.49 8.84
CA SER A 25 -13.36 -13.94 8.73
C SER A 25 -12.64 -14.45 7.47
N GLY A 26 -12.77 -15.74 7.16
CA GLY A 26 -12.19 -16.33 5.95
C GLY A 26 -12.84 -15.82 4.66
N LYS A 27 -14.16 -15.57 4.67
CA LYS A 27 -14.86 -14.94 3.53
C LYS A 27 -14.39 -13.50 3.30
N GLY A 28 -14.19 -12.74 4.38
CA GLY A 28 -13.67 -11.37 4.33
C GLY A 28 -12.27 -11.32 3.73
N ALA A 29 -11.33 -12.12 4.25
CA ALA A 29 -9.95 -12.18 3.76
C ALA A 29 -9.89 -12.56 2.27
N ARG A 30 -10.63 -13.60 1.85
CA ARG A 30 -10.70 -14.01 0.44
C ARG A 30 -11.27 -12.92 -0.46
N LYS A 31 -12.22 -12.11 0.02
CA LYS A 31 -12.78 -10.99 -0.76
C LYS A 31 -11.74 -9.89 -0.95
N VAL A 32 -10.99 -9.55 0.11
CA VAL A 32 -9.90 -8.58 0.05
C VAL A 32 -8.81 -9.04 -0.92
N GLU A 33 -8.38 -10.30 -0.82
CA GLU A 33 -7.40 -10.90 -1.73
C GLU A 33 -7.86 -10.85 -3.19
N LYS A 34 -9.11 -11.27 -3.47
CA LYS A 34 -9.68 -11.21 -4.82
C LYS A 34 -9.72 -9.78 -5.37
N ASN A 35 -10.10 -8.81 -4.56
CA ASN A 35 -10.15 -7.41 -4.97
C ASN A 35 -8.75 -6.86 -5.23
N ALA A 36 -7.79 -7.14 -4.35
CA ALA A 36 -6.40 -6.73 -4.54
C ALA A 36 -5.80 -7.34 -5.82
N LYS A 37 -6.09 -8.62 -6.09
CA LYS A 37 -5.69 -9.28 -7.33
C LYS A 37 -6.33 -8.64 -8.57
N ALA A 38 -7.64 -8.41 -8.55
CA ALA A 38 -8.33 -7.73 -9.66
C ALA A 38 -7.77 -6.33 -9.92
N ASN A 39 -7.49 -5.57 -8.85
CA ASN A 39 -6.86 -4.25 -8.95
C ASN A 39 -5.45 -4.35 -9.56
N ALA A 40 -4.65 -5.33 -9.13
CA ALA A 40 -3.31 -5.57 -9.68
C ALA A 40 -3.35 -6.01 -11.15
N ASP A 41 -4.33 -6.82 -11.55
CA ASP A 41 -4.54 -7.25 -12.93
C ASP A 41 -4.97 -6.09 -13.83
N SER A 42 -5.72 -5.12 -13.29
CA SER A 42 -6.17 -3.92 -14.01
C SER A 42 -5.07 -2.90 -14.36
N LEU A 43 -3.86 -3.08 -13.81
CA LEU A 43 -2.76 -2.18 -14.06
C LEU A 43 -2.11 -2.41 -15.44
N SER A 44 -1.76 -1.34 -16.11
CA SER A 44 -0.92 -1.38 -17.31
C SER A 44 0.55 -1.67 -16.95
N LYS A 45 1.40 -1.96 -17.94
CA LYS A 45 2.85 -2.13 -17.71
C LYS A 45 3.49 -0.86 -17.16
N GLU A 46 3.07 0.29 -17.66
CA GLU A 46 3.58 1.59 -17.22
C GLU A 46 3.15 1.91 -15.79
N GLU A 47 1.90 1.66 -15.44
CA GLU A 47 1.38 1.84 -14.08
C GLU A 47 2.10 0.93 -13.06
N ARG A 48 2.36 -0.33 -13.44
CA ARG A 48 3.18 -1.25 -12.63
C ARG A 48 4.62 -0.74 -12.49
N LYS A 49 5.21 -0.16 -13.55
CA LYS A 49 6.55 0.42 -13.51
C LYS A 49 6.62 1.61 -12.55
N VAL A 50 5.63 2.51 -12.59
CA VAL A 50 5.53 3.65 -11.67
C VAL A 50 5.39 3.17 -10.22
N HIS A 51 4.48 2.23 -9.95
CA HIS A 51 4.33 1.66 -8.60
C HIS A 51 5.63 1.02 -8.10
N HIS A 52 6.29 0.19 -8.92
CA HIS A 52 7.55 -0.44 -8.55
C HIS A 52 8.65 0.60 -8.25
N PHE A 53 8.75 1.65 -9.08
CA PHE A 53 9.68 2.75 -8.84
C PHE A 53 9.41 3.44 -7.50
N ILE A 54 8.15 3.76 -7.19
CA ILE A 54 7.76 4.39 -5.92
C ILE A 54 8.24 3.54 -4.73
N VAL A 55 7.90 2.25 -4.71
CA VAL A 55 8.27 1.34 -3.61
C VAL A 55 9.79 1.27 -3.42
N MET A 56 10.54 1.11 -4.51
CA MET A 56 12.01 1.03 -4.45
C MET A 56 12.63 2.35 -4.00
N LYS A 57 12.13 3.48 -4.51
CA LYS A 57 12.66 4.81 -4.18
C LYS A 57 12.36 5.19 -2.73
N MET A 58 11.16 4.86 -2.21
CA MET A 58 10.79 5.09 -0.82
C MET A 58 11.70 4.35 0.17
N ALA A 59 12.09 3.11 -0.15
CA ALA A 59 13.00 2.33 0.70
C ALA A 59 14.38 3.00 0.88
N VAL A 60 14.84 3.72 -0.13
CA VAL A 60 16.16 4.38 -0.14
C VAL A 60 16.09 5.80 0.41
N VAL A 61 15.17 6.63 -0.12
CA VAL A 61 15.13 8.06 0.16
C VAL A 61 14.57 8.35 1.55
N LYS A 62 13.63 7.52 2.04
CA LYS A 62 12.94 7.69 3.33
C LYS A 62 12.18 9.03 3.49
N ASP A 63 11.91 9.71 2.38
CA ASP A 63 11.04 10.89 2.29
C ASP A 63 9.87 10.62 1.34
N PRO A 64 8.76 11.38 1.44
CA PRO A 64 7.63 11.24 0.53
C PRO A 64 8.03 11.40 -0.94
N ILE A 65 7.58 10.48 -1.79
CA ILE A 65 7.90 10.52 -3.23
C ILE A 65 6.94 11.48 -3.94
N THR A 66 7.50 12.46 -4.66
CA THR A 66 6.72 13.44 -5.41
C THR A 66 6.55 13.06 -6.87
N GLU A 67 5.56 13.68 -7.51
CA GLU A 67 5.25 13.44 -8.92
C GLU A 67 6.39 13.89 -9.85
N GLU A 68 7.06 15.00 -9.50
CA GLU A 68 8.20 15.55 -10.25
C GLU A 68 9.42 14.62 -10.20
N LEU A 69 9.65 13.99 -9.04
CA LEU A 69 10.72 13.02 -8.89
C LEU A 69 10.47 11.78 -9.76
N ILE A 70 9.24 11.29 -9.81
CA ILE A 70 8.86 10.15 -10.66
C ILE A 70 8.99 10.53 -12.14
N ALA A 71 8.47 11.71 -12.52
CA ALA A 71 8.48 12.20 -13.89
C ALA A 71 9.91 12.35 -14.43
N SER A 72 10.80 12.96 -13.64
CA SER A 72 12.21 13.16 -14.02
C SER A 72 12.98 11.85 -14.15
N GLU A 73 12.87 10.95 -13.17
CA GLU A 73 13.64 9.70 -13.13
C GLU A 73 13.13 8.67 -14.16
N LEU A 74 11.82 8.56 -14.34
CA LEU A 74 11.23 7.63 -15.32
C LEU A 74 11.14 8.22 -16.73
N ARG A 75 11.42 9.52 -16.90
CA ARG A 75 11.26 10.29 -18.14
C ARG A 75 9.84 10.19 -18.70
N ILE A 76 8.85 10.29 -17.81
CA ILE A 76 7.42 10.29 -18.13
C ILE A 76 6.91 11.72 -17.94
N PRO A 77 6.07 12.27 -18.83
CA PRO A 77 5.44 13.58 -18.62
C PRO A 77 4.72 13.66 -17.27
N THR A 78 4.86 14.78 -16.56
CA THR A 78 4.25 14.98 -15.23
C THR A 78 2.74 14.75 -15.25
N ASP A 79 2.04 15.20 -16.28
CA ASP A 79 0.59 14.98 -16.44
C ASP A 79 0.20 13.50 -16.51
N GLN A 80 1.06 12.68 -17.12
CA GLN A 80 0.86 11.23 -17.22
C GLN A 80 1.17 10.55 -15.89
N VAL A 81 2.23 10.98 -15.19
CA VAL A 81 2.52 10.53 -13.83
C VAL A 81 1.37 10.85 -12.87
N ASN A 82 0.84 12.07 -12.91
CA ASN A 82 -0.30 12.50 -12.09
C ASN A 82 -1.53 11.60 -12.32
N LYS A 83 -1.87 11.32 -13.59
CA LYS A 83 -2.96 10.39 -13.94
C LYS A 83 -2.73 8.98 -13.37
N ILE A 84 -1.52 8.47 -13.47
CA ILE A 84 -1.15 7.15 -12.94
C ILE A 84 -1.27 7.13 -11.41
N ILE A 85 -0.72 8.13 -10.71
CA ILE A 85 -0.79 8.26 -9.25
C ILE A 85 -2.24 8.33 -8.79
N ASN A 86 -3.06 9.19 -9.41
CA ASN A 86 -4.48 9.29 -9.07
C ASN A 86 -5.21 7.95 -9.27
N LYS A 87 -4.90 7.19 -10.33
CA LYS A 87 -5.46 5.84 -10.52
C LYS A 87 -5.01 4.89 -9.41
N LEU A 88 -3.71 4.83 -9.10
CA LEU A 88 -3.16 3.95 -8.07
C LEU A 88 -3.73 4.25 -6.68
N GLU A 89 -3.92 5.52 -6.35
CA GLU A 89 -4.54 5.98 -5.10
C GLU A 89 -6.03 5.63 -5.05
N ASN A 90 -6.76 5.82 -6.14
CA ASN A 90 -8.19 5.47 -6.23
C ASN A 90 -8.47 3.97 -6.08
N LEU A 91 -7.51 3.11 -6.43
CA LEU A 91 -7.60 1.66 -6.19
C LEU A 91 -7.45 1.29 -4.70
N LYS A 92 -6.98 2.22 -3.85
CA LYS A 92 -6.83 2.06 -2.38
C LYS A 92 -6.02 0.84 -1.94
N THR A 93 -5.24 0.28 -2.87
CA THR A 93 -4.48 -0.96 -2.69
C THR A 93 -2.99 -0.68 -2.72
N PHE A 94 -2.55 0.32 -3.47
CA PHE A 94 -1.15 0.49 -3.85
C PHE A 94 -0.48 1.66 -3.16
N ILE A 95 -1.09 2.85 -3.15
CA ILE A 95 -0.46 4.07 -2.62
C ILE A 95 -1.47 4.92 -1.87
N TYR A 96 -0.96 5.81 -1.03
CA TYR A 96 -1.71 6.83 -0.30
C TYR A 96 -0.85 8.08 -0.10
N ARG A 97 -1.47 9.26 -0.22
CA ARG A 97 -0.87 10.57 0.09
C ARG A 97 -1.58 11.19 1.28
N SER A 98 -0.90 11.31 2.42
CA SER A 98 -1.50 11.93 3.62
C SER A 98 -1.80 13.43 3.45
N ASP A 99 -0.94 14.16 2.73
CA ASP A 99 -1.05 15.61 2.51
C ASP A 99 -1.49 15.99 1.09
N GLY A 100 -1.76 14.98 0.25
CA GLY A 100 -2.12 15.14 -1.17
C GLY A 100 -0.96 15.54 -2.09
N LYS A 101 0.26 15.71 -1.59
CA LYS A 101 1.44 16.14 -2.37
C LYS A 101 2.44 15.02 -2.56
N GLY A 102 2.82 14.35 -1.47
CA GLY A 102 3.82 13.30 -1.47
C GLY A 102 3.24 11.93 -1.15
N ILE A 103 3.75 10.88 -1.79
CA ILE A 103 3.40 9.51 -1.46
C ILE A 103 4.23 9.10 -0.25
N ASN A 104 3.58 9.01 0.92
CA ASN A 104 4.19 8.60 2.19
C ASN A 104 3.87 7.15 2.59
N TRP A 105 3.00 6.50 1.83
CA TRP A 105 2.62 5.10 2.01
C TRP A 105 2.43 4.44 0.64
N ALA A 106 3.08 3.30 0.42
CA ALA A 106 2.92 2.50 -0.79
C ALA A 106 3.15 1.02 -0.47
N TYR A 107 2.18 0.14 -0.70
CA TYR A 107 2.27 -1.27 -0.31
C TYR A 107 3.53 -1.95 -0.90
N PRO A 108 4.38 -2.59 -0.07
CA PRO A 108 4.20 -2.94 1.35
C PRO A 108 4.90 -2.00 2.36
N LEU A 109 5.26 -0.79 1.96
CA LEU A 109 6.11 0.14 2.69
C LEU A 109 5.35 1.37 3.22
N SER A 110 5.68 1.76 4.45
CA SER A 110 5.24 2.99 5.09
C SER A 110 6.45 3.82 5.55
N LEU A 111 6.37 5.15 5.40
CA LEU A 111 7.31 6.07 6.05
C LEU A 111 6.96 6.31 7.51
N GLU A 112 5.70 6.08 7.90
CA GLU A 112 5.25 6.20 9.28
C GLU A 112 5.66 4.96 10.08
N ASN A 113 6.01 5.17 11.36
CA ASN A 113 6.37 4.08 12.25
C ASN A 113 5.13 3.25 12.61
N THR A 114 4.95 2.12 11.92
CA THR A 114 3.87 1.15 12.18
C THR A 114 4.20 0.17 13.30
N GLY A 115 5.41 0.22 13.86
CA GLY A 115 5.93 -0.78 14.82
C GLY A 115 6.44 -2.07 14.16
N PHE A 116 6.22 -2.27 12.85
CA PHE A 116 6.68 -3.44 12.10
C PHE A 116 7.84 -3.06 11.20
N ARG A 117 9.08 -3.33 11.63
CA ARG A 117 10.27 -3.03 10.82
C ARG A 117 10.61 -4.20 9.90
N MET A 118 10.89 -3.88 8.64
CA MET A 118 11.35 -4.82 7.61
C MET A 118 12.71 -4.38 7.07
N THR A 119 13.44 -5.35 6.51
CA THR A 119 14.73 -5.12 5.83
C THR A 119 14.61 -5.64 4.41
N ALA A 120 14.87 -4.78 3.42
CA ALA A 120 14.96 -5.16 2.02
C ALA A 120 16.17 -6.09 1.80
N SER A 121 16.16 -6.86 0.72
CA SER A 121 17.31 -7.69 0.35
C SER A 121 18.59 -6.88 0.08
N SER A 122 18.43 -5.60 -0.28
CA SER A 122 19.51 -4.63 -0.47
C SER A 122 20.01 -4.00 0.85
N GLY A 123 19.37 -4.28 1.99
CA GLY A 123 19.81 -3.88 3.32
C GLY A 123 19.09 -2.66 3.90
N GLU A 124 18.29 -1.93 3.11
CA GLU A 124 17.52 -0.80 3.60
C GLU A 124 16.42 -1.25 4.56
N GLN A 125 16.25 -0.51 5.65
CA GLN A 125 15.19 -0.74 6.63
C GLN A 125 14.02 0.22 6.40
N PHE A 126 12.81 -0.32 6.46
CA PHE A 126 11.55 0.41 6.31
C PHE A 126 10.45 -0.15 7.21
N PHE A 127 9.33 0.55 7.35
CA PHE A 127 8.18 0.07 8.10
C PHE A 127 7.16 -0.62 7.17
N ALA A 128 6.59 -1.73 7.62
CA ALA A 128 5.55 -2.43 6.86
C ALA A 128 4.24 -1.63 6.89
N ALA A 129 3.58 -1.58 5.74
CA ALA A 129 2.28 -0.95 5.49
C ALA A 129 1.09 -1.75 6.06
#